data_AF-A0A534P080-F1
#
_entry.id   AF-A0A534P080-F1
#
_cell.length_a   1.000
_cell.length_b   1.000
_cell.length_c   1.000
_cell.angle_alpha   90.00
_cell.angle_beta   90.00
_cell.angle_gamma   90.00
#
_symmetry.space_group_name_H-M   'P 1'
#
loop_
_entity.id
_entity.type
_entity.pdbx_description
1 polymer ?
#
loop_
_entity_poly.entity_id
_entity_poly.type
_entity_poly.pdbx_seq_one_letter_code
_entity_poly.pdbx_strand_id
1 'polypeptide(L)'
;MIGAALSVLAYWLGIRRRVALDNLARAFPEKPPAERRKLARAAYAQLGRSLAELALPMPPVEFDGWEIYEKARAQGRGVVVAIAHYGNFELLARAVAKRGVKLTLIGRRLRGAFNRWLVLE
;
A
#
# COMPACT_ATOMS: atom_id res chain seq x y z
N MET A 1 2.38 11.41 12.61
CA MET A 1 3.64 11.19 13.35
C MET A 1 3.67 9.89 14.16
N ILE A 2 2.55 9.41 14.72
CA ILE A 2 2.50 8.16 15.53
C ILE A 2 2.69 6.87 14.69
N GLY A 3 2.08 6.78 13.49
CA GLY A 3 2.23 5.58 12.62
C GLY A 3 3.65 5.35 12.10
N ALA A 4 4.38 6.44 11.80
CA ALA A 4 5.80 6.38 11.44
C ALA A 4 6.67 5.84 12.60
N ALA A 5 6.34 6.17 13.86
CA ALA A 5 7.08 5.69 15.02
C ALA A 5 6.89 4.17 15.26
N LEU A 6 5.64 3.66 15.15
CA LEU A 6 5.34 2.23 15.31
C LEU A 6 5.99 1.35 14.24
N SER A 7 6.00 1.81 13.00
CA SER A 7 6.63 1.09 11.88
C SER A 7 8.16 1.15 11.93
N VAL A 8 8.75 2.27 12.35
CA VAL A 8 10.19 2.35 12.61
C VAL A 8 10.58 1.44 13.77
N LEU A 9 9.77 1.37 14.83
CA LEU A 9 9.97 0.42 15.93
C LEU A 9 9.92 -1.03 15.43
N ALA A 10 8.99 -1.38 14.54
CA ALA A 10 8.93 -2.71 13.93
C ALA A 10 10.21 -3.08 13.14
N TYR A 11 10.85 -2.10 12.48
CA TYR A 11 12.14 -2.31 11.83
C TYR A 11 13.26 -2.63 12.83
N TRP A 12 13.32 -1.86 13.92
CA TRP A 12 14.32 -2.04 14.98
C TRP A 12 14.13 -3.36 15.73
N LEU A 13 12.88 -3.72 16.04
CA LEU A 13 12.49 -5.01 16.62
C LEU A 13 12.70 -6.19 15.65
N GLY A 14 13.10 -5.94 14.41
CA GLY A 14 13.45 -6.99 13.45
C GLY A 14 12.26 -7.74 12.86
N ILE A 15 11.04 -7.24 13.03
CA ILE A 15 9.81 -7.89 12.55
C ILE A 15 9.88 -8.01 11.03
N ARG A 16 10.09 -9.24 10.54
CA ARG A 16 10.27 -9.59 9.12
C ARG A 16 11.39 -8.82 8.40
N ARG A 17 12.35 -8.23 9.12
CA ARG A 17 13.45 -7.43 8.53
C ARG A 17 14.28 -8.24 7.53
N ARG A 18 14.53 -9.53 7.82
CA ARG A 18 15.24 -10.43 6.92
C ARG A 18 14.51 -10.59 5.58
N VAL A 19 13.20 -10.83 5.62
CA VAL A 19 12.36 -10.95 4.42
C VAL A 19 12.42 -9.66 3.59
N ALA A 20 12.35 -8.49 4.24
CA ALA A 20 12.47 -7.22 3.53
C ALA A 20 13.83 -7.06 2.83
N LEU A 21 14.94 -7.38 3.51
CA LEU A 21 16.28 -7.29 2.94
C LEU A 21 16.52 -8.32 1.83
N ASP A 22 16.03 -9.56 1.98
CA ASP A 22 16.13 -10.60 0.97
C ASP A 22 15.35 -10.21 -0.30
N ASN A 23 14.15 -9.64 -0.14
CA ASN A 23 13.37 -9.13 -1.26
C ASN A 23 14.09 -7.97 -1.96
N LEU A 24 14.68 -7.03 -1.21
CA LEU A 24 15.45 -5.93 -1.78
C LEU A 24 16.73 -6.41 -2.47
N ALA A 25 17.36 -7.48 -1.98
CA ALA A 25 18.52 -8.07 -2.63
C ALA A 25 18.17 -8.70 -3.99
N ARG A 26 16.97 -9.31 -4.10
CA ARG A 26 16.44 -9.85 -5.36
C ARG A 26 16.00 -8.76 -6.33
N ALA A 27 15.33 -7.72 -5.82
CA ALA A 27 14.79 -6.64 -6.64
C ALA A 27 15.87 -5.64 -7.11
N PHE A 28 16.92 -5.44 -6.31
CA PHE A 28 18.00 -4.50 -6.59
C PHE A 28 19.38 -5.17 -6.42
N PRO A 29 19.70 -6.20 -7.22
CA PRO A 29 20.96 -6.95 -7.13
C PRO A 29 22.21 -6.08 -7.33
N GLU A 30 22.08 -4.95 -8.02
CA GLU A 30 23.12 -3.96 -8.27
C GLU A 30 23.43 -3.06 -7.06
N LYS A 31 22.50 -2.92 -6.11
CA LYS A 31 22.67 -2.02 -4.96
C LYS A 31 23.54 -2.61 -3.86
N PRO A 32 24.51 -1.87 -3.29
CA PRO A 32 25.27 -2.32 -2.14
C PRO A 32 24.36 -2.65 -0.93
N PRO A 33 24.79 -3.56 -0.02
CA PRO A 33 24.01 -3.92 1.16
C PRO A 33 23.61 -2.71 2.04
N ALA A 34 24.45 -1.68 2.11
CA ALA A 34 24.16 -0.46 2.87
C ALA A 34 22.97 0.32 2.29
N GLU A 35 22.88 0.43 0.96
CA GLU A 35 21.75 1.07 0.29
C GLU A 35 20.46 0.28 0.46
N ARG A 36 20.52 -1.05 0.35
CA ARG A 36 19.35 -1.90 0.61
C ARG A 36 18.83 -1.74 2.04
N ARG A 37 19.72 -1.62 3.04
CA ARG A 37 19.33 -1.31 4.42
C ARG A 37 18.68 0.06 4.56
N LYS A 38 19.20 1.09 3.87
CA LYS A 38 18.59 2.42 3.83
C LYS A 38 17.19 2.37 3.22
N LEU A 39 17.03 1.66 2.11
CA LEU A 39 15.75 1.47 1.44
C LEU A 39 14.76 0.68 2.31
N ALA A 40 15.21 -0.35 3.02
CA ALA A 40 14.37 -1.08 3.96
C ALA A 40 13.84 -0.16 5.07
N ARG A 41 14.69 0.67 5.68
CA ARG A 41 14.25 1.66 6.69
C ARG A 41 13.22 2.63 6.11
N ALA A 42 13.44 3.13 4.90
CA ALA A 42 12.51 4.02 4.22
C ALA A 42 11.16 3.34 3.94
N ALA A 43 11.16 2.07 3.52
CA ALA A 43 9.95 1.29 3.27
C ALA A 43 9.13 1.09 4.56
N TYR A 44 9.76 0.82 5.69
CA TYR A 44 9.06 0.73 6.98
C TYR A 44 8.48 2.09 7.39
N ALA A 45 9.25 3.18 7.26
CA ALA A 45 8.73 4.50 7.55
C ALA A 45 7.51 4.85 6.66
N GLN A 46 7.54 4.46 5.38
CA GLN A 46 6.43 4.63 4.47
C GLN A 46 5.19 3.84 4.90
N LEU A 47 5.34 2.57 5.31
CA LEU A 47 4.24 1.78 5.85
C LEU A 47 3.56 2.49 7.04
N GLY A 48 4.34 3.08 7.93
CA GLY A 48 3.80 3.87 9.04
C GLY A 48 3.06 5.13 8.63
N ARG A 49 3.55 5.81 7.58
CA ARG A 49 2.85 6.97 7.00
C ARG A 49 1.51 6.54 6.40
N SER A 50 1.50 5.48 5.60
CA SER A 50 0.28 4.96 4.99
C SER A 50 -0.78 4.56 6.02
N LEU A 51 -0.37 3.95 7.13
CA LEU A 51 -1.27 3.64 8.25
C LEU A 51 -1.80 4.90 8.95
N ALA A 52 -0.95 5.92 9.14
CA ALA A 52 -1.40 7.18 9.74
C ALA A 52 -2.37 7.94 8.82
N GLU A 53 -2.18 7.90 7.51
CA GLU A 53 -3.03 8.54 6.50
C GLU A 53 -4.47 7.99 6.49
N LEU A 54 -4.70 6.78 7.02
CA LEU A 54 -6.05 6.25 7.22
C LEU A 54 -6.85 7.09 8.22
N ALA A 55 -6.21 7.57 9.29
CA ALA A 55 -6.84 8.35 10.34
C ALA A 55 -6.91 9.85 10.03
N LEU A 56 -6.30 10.29 8.92
CA LEU A 56 -6.23 11.70 8.54
C LEU A 56 -7.20 12.03 7.39
N PRO A 57 -7.60 13.30 7.25
CA PRO A 57 -8.26 13.78 6.04
C PRO A 57 -7.44 13.45 4.81
N MET A 58 -8.11 13.00 3.75
CA MET A 58 -7.44 12.68 2.49
C MET A 58 -6.84 13.96 1.88
N PRO A 59 -5.54 13.96 1.53
CA PRO A 59 -4.93 15.08 0.84
C PRO A 59 -5.50 15.25 -0.58
N PRO A 60 -5.22 16.37 -1.26
CA PRO A 60 -5.41 16.47 -2.70
C PRO A 60 -4.69 15.33 -3.42
N VAL A 61 -5.37 14.66 -4.35
CA VAL A 61 -4.83 13.56 -5.15
C VAL A 61 -4.94 13.92 -6.62
N GLU A 62 -3.80 13.95 -7.29
CA GLU A 62 -3.70 14.06 -8.73
C GLU A 62 -3.61 12.66 -9.34
N PHE A 63 -4.29 12.47 -10.47
CA PHE A 63 -4.28 11.22 -11.20
C PHE A 63 -3.62 11.46 -12.55
N ASP A 64 -2.47 10.84 -12.74
CA ASP A 64 -1.83 10.74 -14.06
C ASP A 64 -2.45 9.58 -14.84
N GLY A 65 -2.85 9.82 -16.10
CA GLY A 65 -3.46 8.80 -16.96
C GLY A 65 -4.91 8.44 -16.66
N TRP A 66 -5.69 9.31 -16.00
CA TRP A 66 -7.10 9.01 -15.66
C TRP A 66 -7.98 8.72 -16.88
N GLU A 67 -7.71 9.39 -17.99
CA GLU A 67 -8.40 9.22 -19.26
C GLU A 67 -8.29 7.79 -19.81
N ILE A 68 -7.26 7.02 -19.42
CA ILE A 68 -7.10 5.61 -19.77
C ILE A 68 -8.22 4.79 -19.11
N TYR A 69 -8.48 5.04 -17.82
CA TYR A 69 -9.57 4.41 -17.10
C TYR A 69 -10.93 4.80 -17.69
N GLU A 70 -11.14 6.07 -18.02
CA GLU A 70 -12.41 6.54 -18.59
C GLU A 70 -12.70 5.91 -19.96
N LYS A 71 -11.69 5.83 -20.83
CA LYS A 71 -11.79 5.14 -22.12
C LYS A 71 -12.14 3.67 -21.95
N ALA A 72 -11.50 2.97 -21.02
CA ALA A 72 -11.81 1.56 -20.74
C ALA A 72 -13.24 1.40 -20.19
N ARG A 73 -13.65 2.26 -19.26
CA ARG A 73 -15.00 2.26 -18.68
C ARG A 73 -16.09 2.50 -19.73
N ALA A 74 -15.86 3.41 -20.69
CA ALA A 74 -16.81 3.75 -21.75
C ALA A 74 -17.15 2.56 -22.67
N GLN A 75 -16.33 1.51 -22.70
CA GLN A 75 -16.61 0.29 -23.46
C GLN A 75 -17.75 -0.55 -22.87
N GLY A 76 -18.22 -0.26 -21.65
CA GLY A 76 -19.38 -0.92 -21.05
C GLY A 76 -19.15 -2.38 -20.61
N ARG A 77 -17.89 -2.85 -20.60
CA ARG A 77 -17.53 -4.25 -20.28
C ARG A 77 -17.00 -4.45 -18.86
N GLY A 78 -16.95 -3.39 -18.06
CA GLY A 78 -16.22 -3.35 -16.80
C GLY A 78 -14.72 -3.12 -17.00
N VAL A 79 -14.00 -2.81 -15.90
CA VAL A 79 -12.56 -2.54 -15.92
C VAL A 79 -11.90 -3.35 -14.82
N VAL A 80 -10.84 -4.10 -15.17
CA VAL A 80 -9.96 -4.76 -14.21
C VAL A 80 -8.70 -3.92 -14.06
N VAL A 81 -8.40 -3.49 -12.84
CA VAL A 81 -7.19 -2.72 -12.53
C VAL A 81 -6.26 -3.60 -11.70
N ALA A 82 -5.07 -3.87 -12.22
CA ALA A 82 -4.00 -4.54 -11.49
C ALA A 82 -3.13 -3.49 -10.78
N ILE A 83 -2.96 -3.64 -9.46
CA ILE A 83 -2.12 -2.76 -8.65
C ILE A 83 -1.02 -3.54 -7.95
N ALA A 84 0.11 -2.88 -7.73
CA ALA A 84 1.15 -3.37 -6.82
C ALA A 84 0.82 -2.96 -5.37
N HIS A 85 1.32 -3.72 -4.39
CA HIS A 85 1.34 -3.29 -2.99
C HIS A 85 2.42 -2.22 -2.79
N TYR A 86 2.21 -1.05 -3.39
CA TYR A 86 3.17 0.04 -3.47
C TYR A 86 2.49 1.37 -3.14
N GLY A 87 3.22 2.25 -2.45
CA GLY A 87 2.65 3.51 -1.96
C GLY A 87 1.55 3.27 -0.93
N ASN A 88 0.47 4.04 -1.00
CA ASN A 88 -0.71 3.88 -0.17
C ASN A 88 -1.92 3.47 -1.02
N PHE A 89 -2.20 2.18 -1.08
CA PHE A 89 -3.34 1.66 -1.85
C PHE A 89 -4.71 1.97 -1.20
N GLU A 90 -4.75 2.22 0.12
CA GLU A 90 -5.96 2.67 0.81
C GLU A 90 -6.33 4.09 0.41
N LEU A 91 -5.33 4.97 0.30
CA LEU A 91 -5.50 6.32 -0.23
C LEU A 91 -6.01 6.27 -1.68
N LEU A 92 -5.44 5.40 -2.53
CA LEU A 92 -5.91 5.18 -3.89
C LEU A 92 -7.39 4.76 -3.91
N ALA A 93 -7.78 3.78 -3.09
CA ALA A 93 -9.16 3.30 -3.00
C ALA A 93 -10.14 4.43 -2.60
N ARG A 94 -9.79 5.22 -1.58
CA ARG A 94 -10.57 6.39 -1.16
C ARG A 94 -10.67 7.45 -2.27
N ALA A 95 -9.58 7.71 -2.97
CA ALA A 95 -9.53 8.74 -4.00
C ALA A 95 -10.36 8.38 -5.24
N VAL A 96 -10.30 7.13 -5.72
CA VAL A 96 -11.13 6.69 -6.86
C VAL A 96 -12.61 6.55 -6.48
N ALA A 97 -12.92 6.15 -5.23
CA ALA A 97 -14.29 6.14 -4.73
C ALA A 97 -14.89 7.55 -4.72
N LYS A 98 -14.13 8.58 -4.33
CA LYS A 98 -14.55 9.99 -4.44
C LYS A 98 -14.82 10.44 -5.88
N ARG A 99 -14.17 9.83 -6.89
CA ARG A 99 -14.47 10.04 -8.32
C ARG A 99 -15.68 9.22 -8.81
N GLY A 100 -16.43 8.58 -7.92
CA GLY A 100 -17.64 7.82 -8.25
C GLY A 100 -17.38 6.41 -8.77
N VAL A 101 -16.16 5.89 -8.63
CA VAL A 101 -15.84 4.51 -9.02
C VAL A 101 -16.40 3.54 -7.99
N LYS A 102 -17.28 2.64 -8.42
CA LYS A 102 -17.70 1.48 -7.62
C LYS A 102 -16.60 0.43 -7.64
N LEU A 103 -15.95 0.22 -6.50
CA LEU A 103 -14.83 -0.73 -6.38
C LEU A 103 -15.32 -2.09 -5.92
N THR A 104 -14.68 -3.14 -6.45
CA THR A 104 -14.77 -4.50 -5.93
C THR A 104 -13.34 -5.01 -5.74
N LEU A 105 -13.01 -5.40 -4.50
CA LEU A 105 -11.69 -5.90 -4.14
C LEU A 105 -11.72 -7.41 -4.03
N ILE A 106 -10.77 -8.08 -4.69
CA ILE A 106 -10.60 -9.53 -4.59
C ILE A 106 -9.47 -9.78 -3.59
N GLY A 107 -9.82 -10.30 -2.43
CA GLY A 107 -8.88 -10.59 -1.35
C GLY A 107 -8.99 -12.03 -0.86
N ARG A 108 -7.88 -12.59 -0.37
CA ARG A 108 -7.90 -13.85 0.36
C ARG A 108 -8.53 -13.62 1.73
N ARG A 109 -9.41 -14.54 2.17
CA ARG A 109 -9.97 -14.52 3.52
C ARG A 109 -8.85 -14.51 4.57
N LEU A 110 -8.82 -13.46 5.39
CA LEU A 110 -7.88 -13.33 6.48
C LEU A 110 -8.17 -14.41 7.55
N ARG A 111 -7.12 -15.02 8.11
CA ARG A 111 -7.21 -16.09 9.11
C ARG A 111 -6.90 -15.56 10.51
N GLY A 112 -7.49 -16.15 11.55
CA GLY A 112 -7.26 -15.77 12.96
C GLY A 112 -8.40 -14.95 13.58
N ALA A 113 -8.48 -14.95 14.91
CA ALA A 113 -9.58 -14.33 15.65
C ALA A 113 -9.65 -12.80 15.46
N PHE A 114 -8.52 -12.12 15.55
CA PHE A 114 -8.41 -10.67 15.33
C PHE A 114 -8.90 -10.24 13.94
N ASN A 115 -8.50 -10.97 12.90
CA ASN A 115 -8.90 -10.66 11.53
C ASN A 115 -10.39 -10.92 11.26
N ARG A 116 -11.02 -11.84 11.99
CA ARG A 116 -12.48 -12.01 11.89
C ARG A 116 -13.20 -10.82 12.50
N TRP A 117 -12.75 -10.36 13.66
CA TRP A 117 -13.30 -9.16 14.30
C TRP A 117 -13.20 -7.92 13.41
N LEU A 118 -12.09 -7.74 12.70
CA LEU A 118 -11.82 -6.55 11.87
C LEU A 118 -12.63 -6.48 10.55
N VAL A 119 -13.21 -7.61 10.10
CA VAL A 119 -13.92 -7.73 8.80
C VAL A 119 -15.40 -8.11 9.00
N LEU A 120 -15.88 -8.12 10.25
CA LEU A 120 -17.29 -8.34 10.58
C LEU A 120 -17.96 -6.98 10.82
N GLU A 121 -18.28 -6.31 9.71
CA GLU A 121 -19.47 -5.48 9.51
C GLU A 121 -20.09 -5.88 8.17
#